data_AF-A0A417U2J1-F1
#
_entry.id   AF-A0A417U2J1-F1
#
_cell.length_a   1.000
_cell.length_b   1.000
_cell.length_c   1.000
_cell.angle_alpha   90.00
_cell.angle_beta   90.00
_cell.angle_gamma   90.00
#
_symmetry.space_group_name_H-M   'P 1'
#
loop_
_entity.id
_entity.type
_entity.pdbx_description
1 polymer ?
#
loop_
_entity_poly.entity_id
_entity_poly.type
_entity_poly.pdbx_seq_one_letter_code
_entity_poly.pdbx_strand_id
1 'polypeptide(L)'
;MKKIEKMIKDRPIAKKLSLIFQFILIAYLMLAAIGFVGMVQAKNYVGMAIIVVIVLVSIWFNNVRLQSVLSKTLVEPIKNLVVASEKISSGDFEIGVPYEAEDELGELSDSFETAAGVLDKVVLDLYSIVRQFSNGNFDVQSSCPDAYVGRLRSVLDELNAMVDKVSSTMHGIQDSAEQVSAGSNQLAESAQDIAEGATNQAAAVEELVATVDEVTNQVLENTKSTDIVHDKAKQVGVEAANSQKKMDELVDAMKKINITTQNIEKIIADIENIASQTNLLSLNASIEAARAGEAGRGFAVVADQIRQLAEESANSAVESKKLIEESLNEVEVGNKVTKETGDAMKEVMNELDKIIQEVANIRTASDRQAVSVKEIRKGVEDINDVIQSNSAAAQETSATSEELSASAATLNELLDKFKLRA
;
A
#
# COMPACT_ATOMS: atom_id res chain seq x y z
N MET A 1 78.02 -51.81 -34.64
CA MET A 1 76.58 -51.47 -34.72
C MET A 1 76.26 -50.06 -34.24
N LYS A 2 76.56 -49.64 -33.00
CA LYS A 2 76.22 -48.29 -32.47
C LYS A 2 76.70 -47.08 -33.32
N LYS A 3 77.87 -47.16 -33.98
CA LYS A 3 78.34 -46.11 -34.92
C LYS A 3 77.49 -46.00 -36.20
N ILE A 4 76.96 -47.13 -36.69
CA ILE A 4 76.16 -47.19 -37.92
C ILE A 4 74.75 -46.65 -37.66
N GLU A 5 74.14 -46.99 -36.52
CA GLU A 5 72.85 -46.42 -36.11
C GLU A 5 72.91 -44.89 -35.99
N LYS A 6 73.99 -44.37 -35.38
CA LYS A 6 74.18 -42.91 -35.23
C LYS A 6 74.42 -42.20 -36.56
N MET A 7 75.04 -42.85 -37.55
CA MET A 7 75.24 -42.30 -38.90
C MET A 7 73.96 -42.27 -39.75
N ILE A 8 72.98 -43.11 -39.42
CA ILE A 8 71.77 -43.32 -40.22
C ILE A 8 70.56 -42.57 -39.65
N LYS A 9 70.53 -42.25 -38.34
CA LYS A 9 69.36 -41.69 -37.64
C LYS A 9 68.71 -40.47 -38.30
N ASP A 10 69.49 -39.47 -38.72
CA ASP A 10 68.96 -38.18 -39.19
C ASP A 10 68.91 -38.06 -40.73
N ARG A 11 69.17 -39.16 -41.45
CA ARG A 11 69.12 -39.17 -42.93
C ARG A 11 67.69 -39.45 -43.42
N PRO A 12 67.28 -38.96 -44.61
CA PRO A 12 66.04 -39.38 -45.25
C PRO A 12 65.95 -40.91 -45.39
N ILE A 13 64.75 -41.48 -45.27
CA ILE A 13 64.51 -42.94 -45.31
C ILE A 13 65.13 -43.56 -46.58
N ALA A 14 65.02 -42.88 -47.73
CA ALA A 14 65.68 -43.29 -48.97
C ALA A 14 67.20 -43.48 -48.82
N LYS A 15 67.89 -42.55 -48.15
CA LYS A 15 69.34 -42.60 -47.91
C LYS A 15 69.69 -43.64 -46.84
N LYS A 16 68.82 -43.87 -45.86
CA LYS A 16 69.01 -44.94 -44.86
C LYS A 16 68.99 -46.31 -45.53
N LEU A 17 67.96 -46.57 -46.34
CA LEU A 17 67.81 -47.83 -47.08
C LEU A 17 68.95 -48.02 -48.08
N SER A 18 69.28 -46.99 -48.86
CA SER A 18 70.42 -47.03 -49.79
C SER A 18 71.74 -47.38 -49.10
N LEU A 19 72.04 -46.79 -47.93
CA LEU A 19 73.25 -47.13 -47.17
C LEU A 19 73.27 -48.61 -46.72
N ILE A 20 72.14 -49.14 -46.26
CA ILE A 20 72.03 -50.55 -45.86
C ILE A 20 72.30 -51.46 -47.07
N PHE A 21 71.68 -51.17 -48.21
CA PHE A 21 71.88 -51.94 -49.43
C PHE A 21 73.29 -51.78 -50.02
N GLN A 22 73.95 -50.64 -49.82
CA GLN A 22 75.35 -50.45 -50.15
C GLN A 22 76.26 -51.30 -49.26
N PHE A 23 75.99 -51.41 -47.95
CA PHE A 23 76.72 -52.32 -47.08
C PHE A 23 76.55 -53.79 -47.50
N ILE A 24 75.34 -54.19 -47.88
CA ILE A 24 75.06 -55.53 -48.43
C ILE A 24 75.82 -55.76 -49.75
N LEU A 25 75.83 -54.77 -50.64
CA LEU A 25 76.58 -54.84 -51.89
C LEU A 25 78.08 -54.97 -51.66
N ILE A 26 78.65 -54.18 -50.73
CA ILE A 26 80.08 -54.26 -50.38
C ILE A 26 80.44 -55.65 -49.85
N ALA A 27 79.59 -56.23 -48.98
CA ALA A 27 79.78 -57.60 -48.50
C ALA A 27 79.72 -58.64 -49.64
N TYR A 28 78.77 -58.48 -50.57
CA TYR A 28 78.65 -59.33 -51.76
C TYR A 28 79.88 -59.20 -52.70
N LEU A 29 80.38 -57.98 -52.91
CA LEU A 29 81.57 -57.73 -53.72
C LEU A 29 82.82 -58.38 -53.12
N MET A 30 82.96 -58.38 -51.78
CA MET A 30 84.04 -59.11 -51.11
C MET A 30 83.96 -60.63 -51.35
N LEU A 31 82.76 -61.22 -51.29
CA LEU A 31 82.57 -62.64 -51.60
C LEU A 31 82.86 -62.96 -53.07
N ALA A 32 82.40 -62.10 -54.00
CA ALA A 32 82.68 -62.24 -55.42
C ALA A 32 84.18 -62.14 -55.72
N ALA A 33 84.91 -61.26 -55.02
CA ALA A 33 86.36 -61.15 -55.15
C ALA A 33 87.09 -62.43 -54.71
N ILE A 34 86.66 -63.06 -53.61
CA ILE A 34 87.21 -64.35 -53.16
C ILE A 34 86.94 -65.44 -54.21
N GLY A 35 85.71 -65.52 -54.74
CA GLY A 35 85.35 -66.45 -55.81
C GLY A 35 86.16 -66.21 -57.10
N PHE A 36 86.43 -64.95 -57.43
CA PHE A 36 87.25 -64.57 -58.57
C PHE A 36 88.69 -65.06 -58.40
N VAL A 37 89.29 -64.89 -57.22
CA VAL A 37 90.63 -65.41 -56.91
C VAL A 37 90.68 -66.94 -57.02
N GLY A 38 89.65 -67.65 -56.55
CA GLY A 38 89.54 -69.10 -56.72
C GLY A 38 89.49 -69.53 -58.20
N MET A 39 88.75 -68.81 -59.04
CA MET A 39 88.69 -69.05 -60.50
C MET A 39 90.02 -68.76 -61.20
N VAL A 40 90.75 -67.72 -60.77
CA VAL A 40 92.10 -67.40 -61.26
C VAL A 40 93.07 -68.55 -60.97
N GLN A 41 93.05 -69.10 -59.75
CA GLN A 41 93.89 -70.25 -59.39
C GLN A 41 93.56 -71.51 -60.20
N ALA A 42 92.28 -71.74 -60.49
CA ALA A 42 91.83 -72.87 -61.31
C ALA A 42 92.03 -72.68 -62.83
N LYS A 43 92.59 -71.54 -63.28
CA LYS A 43 92.72 -71.14 -64.70
C LYS A 43 91.40 -71.20 -65.48
N ASN A 44 90.26 -71.02 -64.81
CA ASN A 44 88.94 -71.08 -65.43
C ASN A 44 88.49 -69.69 -65.91
N TYR A 45 88.93 -69.33 -67.12
CA TYR A 45 88.62 -68.02 -67.73
C TYR A 45 87.13 -67.78 -67.98
N VAL A 46 86.35 -68.83 -68.26
CA VAL A 46 84.90 -68.73 -68.42
C VAL A 46 84.25 -68.33 -67.10
N GLY A 47 84.66 -68.94 -65.99
CA GLY A 47 84.16 -68.60 -64.66
C GLY A 47 84.54 -67.19 -64.20
N MET A 48 85.73 -66.70 -64.57
CA MET A 48 86.13 -65.30 -64.32
C MET A 48 85.24 -64.30 -65.06
N ALA A 49 84.97 -64.53 -66.35
CA ALA A 49 84.11 -63.65 -67.14
C ALA A 49 82.68 -63.59 -66.58
N ILE A 50 82.16 -64.73 -66.12
CA ILE A 50 80.84 -64.82 -65.47
C ILE A 50 80.80 -63.99 -64.18
N ILE A 51 81.82 -64.09 -63.32
CA ILE A 51 81.86 -63.31 -62.06
C ILE A 51 81.91 -61.81 -62.33
N VAL A 52 82.69 -61.35 -63.31
CA VAL A 52 82.79 -59.92 -63.67
C VAL A 52 81.44 -59.40 -64.17
N VAL A 53 80.75 -60.15 -65.03
CA VAL A 53 79.41 -59.78 -65.52
C VAL A 53 78.41 -59.71 -64.36
N ILE A 54 78.42 -60.68 -63.45
CA ILE A 54 77.54 -60.69 -62.28
C ILE A 54 77.80 -59.46 -61.39
N VAL A 55 79.07 -59.13 -61.12
CA VAL A 55 79.45 -57.96 -60.32
C VAL A 55 78.93 -56.66 -60.96
N LEU A 56 79.11 -56.49 -62.27
CA LEU A 56 78.63 -55.31 -62.99
C LEU A 56 77.10 -55.21 -62.95
N VAL A 57 76.40 -56.32 -63.12
CA VAL A 57 74.93 -56.38 -63.03
C VAL A 57 74.45 -56.10 -61.60
N SER A 58 75.11 -56.61 -60.57
CA SER A 58 74.76 -56.34 -59.16
C SER A 58 74.95 -54.88 -58.79
N ILE A 59 76.03 -54.24 -59.26
CA ILE A 59 76.28 -52.80 -59.03
C ILE A 59 75.20 -51.96 -59.74
N TRP A 60 74.86 -52.30 -60.98
CA TRP A 60 73.80 -51.62 -61.72
C TRP A 60 72.42 -51.80 -61.05
N PHE A 61 72.09 -53.03 -60.67
CA PHE A 61 70.81 -53.37 -60.02
C PHE A 61 70.66 -52.63 -58.69
N ASN A 62 71.70 -52.58 -57.86
CA ASN A 62 71.67 -51.90 -56.56
C ASN A 62 71.54 -50.38 -56.70
N ASN A 63 72.32 -49.75 -57.58
CA ASN A 63 72.33 -48.29 -57.72
C ASN A 63 71.13 -47.75 -58.49
N VAL A 64 70.68 -48.45 -59.55
CA VAL A 64 69.64 -47.92 -60.45
C VAL A 64 68.28 -48.53 -60.12
N ARG A 65 68.17 -49.86 -60.11
CA ARG A 65 66.88 -50.54 -60.00
C ARG A 65 66.35 -50.53 -58.57
N LEU A 66 67.17 -50.93 -57.61
CA LEU A 66 66.77 -51.10 -56.22
C LEU A 66 66.46 -49.77 -55.54
N GLN A 67 67.28 -48.73 -55.76
CA GLN A 67 67.00 -47.39 -55.25
C GLN A 67 65.71 -46.80 -55.83
N SER A 68 65.46 -47.01 -57.12
CA SER A 68 64.22 -46.56 -57.77
C SER A 68 62.99 -47.28 -57.20
N VAL A 69 63.08 -48.60 -56.99
CA VAL A 69 61.99 -49.41 -56.41
C VAL A 69 61.71 -48.99 -54.97
N LEU A 70 62.73 -48.92 -54.10
CA LEU A 70 62.55 -48.52 -52.71
C LEU A 70 62.02 -47.09 -52.56
N SER A 71 62.45 -46.19 -53.44
CA SER A 71 61.95 -44.81 -53.43
C SER A 71 60.46 -44.76 -53.76
N LYS A 72 60.00 -45.51 -54.76
CA LYS A 72 58.59 -45.51 -55.18
C LYS A 72 57.69 -46.34 -54.28
N THR A 73 58.19 -47.44 -53.73
CA THR A 73 57.39 -48.40 -52.96
C THR A 73 57.35 -48.07 -51.46
N LEU A 74 58.36 -47.37 -50.91
CA LEU A 74 58.39 -47.05 -49.47
C LEU A 74 58.48 -45.55 -49.18
N VAL A 75 59.34 -44.82 -49.90
CA VAL A 75 59.63 -43.42 -49.53
C VAL A 75 58.52 -42.47 -49.98
N GLU A 76 57.99 -42.67 -51.18
CA GLU A 76 56.91 -41.85 -51.74
C GLU A 76 55.58 -42.00 -50.97
N PRO A 77 55.10 -43.22 -50.65
CA PRO A 77 53.94 -43.41 -49.76
C PRO A 77 54.10 -42.76 -48.39
N ILE A 78 55.25 -42.92 -47.73
CA ILE A 78 55.52 -42.27 -46.43
C ILE A 78 55.49 -40.75 -46.57
N LYS A 79 56.02 -40.19 -47.67
CA LYS A 79 55.97 -38.75 -47.91
C LYS A 79 54.54 -38.27 -48.10
N ASN A 80 53.69 -39.01 -48.81
CA ASN A 80 52.28 -38.68 -48.98
C ASN A 80 51.51 -38.75 -47.65
N LEU A 81 51.80 -39.74 -46.81
CA LEU A 81 51.24 -39.84 -45.46
C LEU A 81 51.68 -38.69 -44.56
N VAL A 82 52.92 -38.21 -44.69
CA VAL A 82 53.40 -37.00 -43.99
C VAL A 82 52.62 -35.77 -44.47
N VAL A 83 52.39 -35.60 -45.77
CA VAL A 83 51.58 -34.50 -46.31
C VAL A 83 50.13 -34.59 -45.82
N ALA A 84 49.54 -35.78 -45.76
CA ALA A 84 48.21 -35.99 -45.21
C ALA A 84 48.14 -35.61 -43.72
N SER A 85 49.15 -36.00 -42.93
CA SER A 85 49.26 -35.61 -41.53
C SER A 85 49.43 -34.09 -41.37
N GLU A 86 50.20 -33.43 -42.24
CA GLU A 86 50.36 -31.97 -42.24
C GLU A 86 49.04 -31.27 -42.54
N LYS A 87 48.28 -31.76 -43.54
CA LYS A 87 46.94 -31.28 -43.86
C LYS A 87 45.99 -31.38 -42.68
N ILE A 88 45.84 -32.57 -42.07
CA ILE A 88 45.01 -32.76 -40.87
C ILE A 88 45.44 -31.81 -39.74
N SER A 89 46.74 -31.68 -39.51
CA SER A 89 47.27 -30.79 -38.47
C SER A 89 46.98 -29.31 -38.75
N SER A 90 46.78 -28.93 -40.01
CA SER A 90 46.41 -27.58 -40.42
C SER A 90 44.90 -27.32 -40.44
N GLY A 91 44.08 -28.35 -40.17
CA GLY A 91 42.62 -28.28 -40.26
C GLY A 91 42.05 -28.50 -41.67
N ASP A 92 42.88 -28.91 -42.63
CA ASP A 92 42.44 -29.40 -43.94
C ASP A 92 42.23 -30.91 -43.85
N PHE A 93 40.98 -31.35 -43.83
CA PHE A 93 40.62 -32.76 -43.75
C PHE A 93 40.40 -33.40 -45.14
N GLU A 94 40.50 -32.63 -46.23
CA GLU A 94 40.46 -33.15 -47.59
C GLU A 94 41.84 -33.71 -48.00
N ILE A 95 42.19 -34.86 -47.41
CA ILE A 95 43.48 -35.51 -47.66
C ILE A 95 43.48 -36.51 -48.83
N GLY A 96 42.30 -36.89 -49.33
CA GLY A 96 42.14 -37.92 -50.35
C GLY A 96 42.59 -39.30 -49.85
N VAL A 97 43.08 -40.15 -50.77
CA VAL A 97 43.71 -41.44 -50.46
C VAL A 97 45.23 -41.29 -50.63
N PRO A 98 46.00 -41.08 -49.55
CA PRO A 98 47.45 -40.82 -49.64
C PRO A 98 48.24 -41.98 -50.26
N TYR A 99 47.79 -43.21 -50.03
CA TYR A 99 48.36 -44.44 -50.54
C TYR A 99 47.33 -45.58 -50.51
N GLU A 100 47.34 -46.46 -51.52
CA GLU A 100 46.41 -47.58 -51.64
C GLU A 100 47.22 -48.88 -51.83
N ALA A 101 47.18 -49.73 -50.80
CA ALA A 101 47.81 -51.05 -50.78
C ALA A 101 47.23 -51.89 -49.62
N GLU A 102 47.47 -53.21 -49.63
CA GLU A 102 47.10 -54.12 -48.54
C GLU A 102 48.23 -54.31 -47.50
N ASP A 103 49.21 -53.40 -47.47
CA ASP A 103 50.33 -53.44 -46.52
C ASP A 103 50.10 -52.50 -45.32
N GLU A 104 51.07 -52.44 -44.39
CA GLU A 104 50.97 -51.61 -43.19
C GLU A 104 50.89 -50.11 -43.49
N LEU A 105 51.38 -49.66 -44.65
CA LEU A 105 51.26 -48.26 -45.08
C LEU A 105 49.87 -47.98 -45.65
N GLY A 106 49.25 -48.97 -46.30
CA GLY A 106 47.84 -48.94 -46.68
C GLY A 106 46.90 -48.87 -45.49
N GLU A 107 47.07 -49.74 -44.49
CA GLU A 107 46.27 -49.71 -43.26
C GLU A 107 46.42 -48.36 -42.51
N LEU A 108 47.62 -47.78 -42.51
CA LEU A 108 47.87 -46.46 -41.96
C LEU A 108 47.20 -45.35 -42.78
N SER A 109 47.17 -45.47 -44.12
CA SER A 109 46.46 -44.57 -45.03
C SER A 109 44.96 -44.56 -44.75
N ASP A 110 44.34 -45.75 -44.64
CA ASP A 110 42.93 -45.92 -44.31
C ASP A 110 42.58 -45.34 -42.92
N SER A 111 43.49 -45.49 -41.96
CA SER A 111 43.36 -44.90 -40.62
C SER A 111 43.39 -43.37 -40.66
N PHE A 112 44.28 -42.77 -41.47
CA PHE A 112 44.31 -41.32 -41.68
C PHE A 112 43.05 -40.82 -42.39
N GLU A 113 42.60 -41.52 -43.43
CA GLU A 113 41.36 -41.19 -44.15
C GLU A 113 40.15 -41.24 -43.22
N THR A 114 40.04 -42.29 -42.41
CA THR A 114 38.96 -42.43 -41.42
C THR A 114 39.01 -41.30 -40.39
N ALA A 115 40.20 -40.99 -39.84
CA ALA A 115 40.36 -39.90 -38.88
C ALA A 115 40.01 -38.53 -39.49
N ALA A 116 40.49 -38.25 -40.70
CA ALA A 116 40.18 -37.02 -41.43
C ALA A 116 38.68 -36.93 -41.72
N GLY A 117 38.05 -38.00 -42.20
CA GLY A 117 36.62 -38.04 -42.49
C GLY A 117 35.73 -37.88 -41.25
N VAL A 118 36.14 -38.40 -40.09
CA VAL A 118 35.43 -38.16 -38.81
C VAL A 118 35.57 -36.69 -38.39
N LEU A 119 36.78 -36.13 -38.44
CA LEU A 119 37.02 -34.74 -38.07
C LEU A 119 36.28 -33.77 -39.00
N ASP A 120 36.30 -34.02 -40.30
CA ASP A 120 35.59 -33.23 -41.31
C ASP A 120 34.08 -33.18 -41.02
N LYS A 121 33.45 -34.35 -40.84
CA LYS A 121 32.02 -34.45 -40.51
C LYS A 121 31.67 -33.69 -39.23
N VAL A 122 32.46 -33.89 -38.16
CA VAL A 122 32.23 -33.23 -36.88
C VAL A 122 32.39 -31.71 -37.00
N VAL A 123 33.42 -31.24 -37.70
CA VAL A 123 33.65 -29.79 -37.87
C VAL A 123 32.56 -29.15 -38.72
N LEU A 124 32.12 -29.80 -39.80
CA LEU A 124 31.01 -29.31 -40.63
C LEU A 124 29.69 -29.26 -39.86
N ASP A 125 29.40 -30.28 -39.05
CA ASP A 125 28.20 -30.32 -38.23
C ASP A 125 28.23 -29.26 -37.12
N LEU A 126 29.35 -29.11 -36.40
CA LEU A 126 29.54 -28.03 -35.42
C LEU A 126 29.40 -26.65 -36.06
N TYR A 127 29.99 -26.45 -37.25
CA TYR A 127 29.84 -25.20 -38.00
C TYR A 127 28.37 -24.91 -38.32
N SER A 128 27.61 -25.92 -38.76
CA SER A 128 26.18 -25.80 -39.02
C SER A 128 25.40 -25.42 -37.76
N ILE A 129 25.66 -26.09 -36.63
CA ILE A 129 25.00 -25.81 -35.35
C ILE A 129 25.30 -24.38 -34.88
N VAL A 130 26.57 -23.98 -34.87
CA VAL A 130 26.98 -22.62 -34.45
C VAL A 130 26.39 -21.55 -35.37
N ARG A 131 26.29 -21.83 -36.68
CA ARG A 131 25.62 -20.94 -37.63
C ARG A 131 24.13 -20.78 -37.30
N GLN A 132 23.45 -21.85 -36.88
CA GLN A 132 22.05 -21.76 -36.44
C GLN A 132 21.91 -20.91 -35.16
N PHE A 133 22.83 -21.06 -34.20
CA PHE A 133 22.84 -20.22 -33.00
C PHE A 133 23.02 -18.73 -33.33
N SER A 134 23.88 -18.40 -34.30
CA SER A 134 24.05 -17.02 -34.75
C SER A 134 22.79 -16.41 -35.38
N ASN A 135 21.88 -17.25 -35.89
CA ASN A 135 20.56 -16.86 -36.39
C ASN A 135 19.46 -16.90 -35.31
N GLY A 136 19.82 -17.15 -34.05
CA GLY A 136 18.88 -17.25 -32.92
C GLY A 136 18.16 -18.60 -32.81
N ASN A 137 18.54 -19.61 -33.59
CA ASN A 137 17.91 -20.93 -33.55
C ASN A 137 18.69 -21.89 -32.65
N PHE A 138 18.23 -22.03 -31.40
CA PHE A 138 18.80 -22.94 -30.39
C PHE A 138 18.13 -24.32 -30.37
N ASP A 139 17.00 -24.49 -31.05
CA ASP A 139 16.32 -25.78 -31.25
C ASP A 139 16.93 -26.58 -32.42
N VAL A 140 18.27 -26.71 -32.41
CA VAL A 140 19.02 -27.49 -33.40
C VAL A 140 19.75 -28.63 -32.71
N GLN A 141 19.84 -29.76 -33.40
CA GLN A 141 20.55 -30.95 -32.96
C GLN A 141 21.59 -31.34 -34.01
N SER A 142 22.60 -32.11 -33.59
CA SER A 142 23.59 -32.66 -34.51
C SER A 142 22.93 -33.54 -35.58
N SER A 143 23.36 -33.35 -36.83
CA SER A 143 22.94 -34.16 -37.97
C SER A 143 23.67 -35.51 -38.04
N CYS A 144 24.78 -35.67 -37.30
CA CYS A 144 25.62 -36.86 -37.29
C CYS A 144 26.12 -37.22 -35.88
N PRO A 145 25.24 -37.48 -34.90
CA PRO A 145 25.63 -37.70 -33.50
C PRO A 145 26.58 -38.91 -33.33
N ASP A 146 26.50 -39.90 -34.21
CA ASP A 146 27.35 -41.10 -34.20
C ASP A 146 28.79 -40.84 -34.66
N ALA A 147 29.03 -39.74 -35.39
CA ALA A 147 30.39 -39.36 -35.79
C ALA A 147 31.20 -38.79 -34.62
N TYR A 148 30.54 -38.33 -33.56
CA TYR A 148 31.19 -37.81 -32.36
C TYR A 148 31.60 -38.97 -31.45
N VAL A 149 32.87 -39.35 -31.54
CA VAL A 149 33.46 -40.44 -30.76
C VAL A 149 34.50 -39.94 -29.76
N GLY A 150 34.73 -40.70 -28.68
CA GLY A 150 35.72 -40.38 -27.66
C GLY A 150 35.51 -38.98 -27.07
N ARG A 151 36.55 -38.13 -27.12
CA ARG A 151 36.45 -36.75 -26.59
C ARG A 151 35.54 -35.83 -27.40
N LEU A 152 35.32 -36.10 -28.69
CA LEU A 152 34.40 -35.31 -29.51
C LEU A 152 32.96 -35.48 -29.01
N ARG A 153 32.61 -36.68 -28.51
CA ARG A 153 31.30 -36.92 -27.88
C ARG A 153 31.06 -35.98 -26.71
N SER A 154 32.05 -35.83 -25.83
CA SER A 154 31.95 -34.90 -24.69
C SER A 154 31.74 -33.45 -25.13
N VAL A 155 32.34 -33.02 -26.26
CA VAL A 155 32.11 -31.68 -26.81
C VAL A 155 30.65 -31.49 -27.24
N LEU A 156 30.07 -32.49 -27.91
CA LEU A 156 28.66 -32.45 -28.30
C LEU A 156 27.73 -32.46 -27.10
N ASP A 157 28.04 -33.27 -26.08
CA ASP A 157 27.23 -33.35 -24.86
C ASP A 157 27.26 -32.01 -24.09
N GLU A 158 28.42 -31.37 -23.94
CA GLU A 158 28.55 -30.04 -23.34
C GLU A 158 27.84 -28.95 -24.16
N LEU A 159 27.91 -29.03 -25.50
CA LEU A 159 27.18 -28.12 -26.38
C LEU A 159 25.66 -28.24 -26.18
N ASN A 160 25.14 -29.46 -26.06
CA ASN A 160 23.72 -29.69 -25.78
C ASN A 160 23.33 -29.17 -24.39
N ALA A 161 24.14 -29.44 -23.36
CA ALA A 161 23.89 -28.94 -22.01
C ALA A 161 23.85 -27.40 -21.96
N MET A 162 24.72 -26.73 -22.73
CA MET A 162 24.70 -25.28 -22.88
C MET A 162 23.39 -24.79 -23.51
N VAL A 163 22.95 -25.42 -24.60
CA VAL A 163 21.69 -25.08 -25.29
C VAL A 163 20.49 -25.25 -24.37
N ASP A 164 20.44 -26.36 -23.64
CA ASP A 164 19.36 -26.65 -22.69
C ASP A 164 19.33 -25.58 -21.59
N LYS A 165 20.52 -25.19 -21.07
CA LYS A 165 20.62 -24.17 -20.03
C LYS A 165 20.23 -22.77 -20.52
N VAL A 166 20.65 -22.39 -21.73
CA VAL A 166 20.26 -21.12 -22.36
C VAL A 166 18.75 -21.09 -22.60
N SER A 167 18.19 -22.16 -23.19
CA SER A 167 16.75 -22.25 -23.48
C SER A 167 15.92 -22.17 -22.20
N SER A 168 16.28 -22.95 -21.16
CA SER A 168 15.61 -22.88 -19.85
C SER A 168 15.70 -21.50 -19.20
N THR A 169 16.83 -20.81 -19.34
CA THR A 169 16.99 -19.45 -18.79
C THR A 169 16.10 -18.45 -19.54
N MET A 170 16.05 -18.54 -20.87
CA MET A 170 15.22 -17.66 -21.70
C MET A 170 13.71 -17.89 -21.44
N HIS A 171 13.27 -19.14 -21.30
CA HIS A 171 11.90 -19.46 -20.87
C HIS A 171 11.58 -18.84 -19.50
N GLY A 172 12.49 -18.94 -18.52
CA GLY A 172 12.29 -18.30 -17.22
C GLY A 172 12.20 -16.77 -17.27
N ILE A 173 12.89 -16.12 -18.22
CA ILE A 173 12.75 -14.68 -18.48
C ILE A 173 11.39 -14.38 -19.12
N GLN A 174 10.94 -15.20 -20.07
CA GLN A 174 9.62 -15.07 -20.69
C GLN A 174 8.49 -15.17 -19.65
N ASP A 175 8.53 -16.20 -18.79
CA ASP A 175 7.57 -16.35 -17.69
C ASP A 175 7.57 -15.13 -16.76
N SER A 176 8.76 -14.59 -16.45
CA SER A 176 8.90 -13.40 -15.62
C SER A 176 8.32 -12.15 -16.30
N ALA A 177 8.52 -12.01 -17.61
CA ALA A 177 7.95 -10.91 -18.39
C ALA A 177 6.42 -10.97 -18.43
N GLU A 178 5.84 -12.16 -18.64
CA GLU A 178 4.40 -12.38 -18.59
C GLU A 178 3.82 -12.03 -17.21
N GLN A 179 4.48 -12.42 -16.13
CA GLN A 179 4.09 -12.03 -14.77
C GLN A 179 4.16 -10.52 -14.54
N VAL A 180 5.21 -9.85 -15.03
CA VAL A 180 5.32 -8.39 -14.96
C VAL A 180 4.19 -7.72 -15.74
N SER A 181 3.86 -8.19 -16.94
CA SER A 181 2.76 -7.62 -17.73
C SER A 181 1.41 -7.79 -17.01
N ALA A 182 1.13 -9.00 -16.51
CA ALA A 182 -0.10 -9.28 -15.77
C ALA A 182 -0.20 -8.43 -14.49
N GLY A 183 0.89 -8.35 -13.71
CA GLY A 183 0.95 -7.53 -12.50
C GLY A 183 0.80 -6.03 -12.79
N SER A 184 1.35 -5.55 -13.91
CA SER A 184 1.22 -4.16 -14.33
C SER A 184 -0.23 -3.83 -14.73
N ASN A 185 -0.90 -4.73 -15.46
CA ASN A 185 -2.31 -4.54 -15.81
C ASN A 185 -3.20 -4.49 -14.54
N GLN A 186 -2.94 -5.35 -13.56
CA GLN A 186 -3.65 -5.33 -12.29
C GLN A 186 -3.37 -4.05 -11.49
N LEU A 187 -2.13 -3.54 -11.54
CA LEU A 187 -1.76 -2.28 -10.90
C LEU A 187 -2.45 -1.08 -11.57
N ALA A 188 -2.58 -1.08 -12.89
CA ALA A 188 -3.33 -0.08 -13.63
C ALA A 188 -4.83 -0.07 -13.26
N GLU A 189 -5.45 -1.25 -13.16
CA GLU A 189 -6.84 -1.39 -12.70
C GLU A 189 -7.01 -0.87 -11.27
N SER A 190 -6.11 -1.26 -10.36
CA SER A 190 -6.12 -0.78 -8.97
C SER A 190 -5.93 0.74 -8.88
N ALA A 191 -5.08 1.32 -9.73
CA ALA A 191 -4.91 2.76 -9.81
C ALA A 191 -6.18 3.47 -10.28
N GLN A 192 -6.89 2.90 -11.26
CA GLN A 192 -8.18 3.42 -11.73
C GLN A 192 -9.23 3.40 -10.60
N ASP A 193 -9.31 2.31 -9.83
CA ASP A 193 -10.21 2.20 -8.68
C ASP A 193 -9.88 3.26 -7.61
N ILE A 194 -8.59 3.52 -7.34
CA ILE A 194 -8.17 4.58 -6.41
C ILE A 194 -8.59 5.96 -6.94
N ALA A 195 -8.44 6.22 -8.24
CA ALA A 195 -8.83 7.51 -8.83
C ALA A 195 -10.35 7.73 -8.76
N GLU A 196 -11.15 6.70 -9.03
CA GLU A 196 -12.61 6.75 -8.87
C GLU A 196 -12.99 6.94 -7.39
N GLY A 197 -12.37 6.17 -6.49
CA GLY A 197 -12.54 6.30 -5.04
C GLY A 197 -12.21 7.71 -4.54
N ALA A 198 -11.12 8.31 -5.00
CA ALA A 198 -10.73 9.68 -4.69
C ALA A 198 -11.78 10.69 -5.18
N THR A 199 -12.34 10.49 -6.38
CA THR A 199 -13.41 11.34 -6.92
C THR A 199 -14.69 11.26 -6.07
N ASN A 200 -15.09 10.05 -5.68
CA ASN A 200 -16.25 9.85 -4.81
C ASN A 200 -16.02 10.44 -3.41
N GLN A 201 -14.81 10.30 -2.86
CA GLN A 201 -14.43 10.92 -1.59
C GLN A 201 -14.45 12.45 -1.67
N ALA A 202 -14.02 13.04 -2.78
CA ALA A 202 -14.08 14.49 -2.99
C ALA A 202 -15.52 15.01 -2.90
N ALA A 203 -16.46 14.33 -3.56
CA ALA A 203 -17.88 14.70 -3.50
C ALA A 203 -18.44 14.60 -2.07
N ALA A 204 -18.10 13.53 -1.33
CA ALA A 204 -18.52 13.39 0.07
C ALA A 204 -17.92 14.47 0.98
N VAL A 205 -16.67 14.87 0.71
CA VAL A 205 -16.01 15.97 1.43
C VAL A 205 -16.67 17.31 1.15
N GLU A 206 -17.08 17.60 -0.09
CA GLU A 206 -17.85 18.81 -0.41
C GLU A 206 -19.16 18.89 0.40
N GLU A 207 -19.89 17.78 0.53
CA GLU A 207 -21.11 17.71 1.35
C GLU A 207 -20.80 17.88 2.85
N LEU A 208 -19.70 17.31 3.33
CA LEU A 208 -19.24 17.50 4.71
C LEU A 208 -18.88 18.96 5.00
N VAL A 209 -18.23 19.66 4.06
CA VAL A 209 -17.94 21.09 4.19
C VAL A 209 -19.23 21.88 4.33
N ALA A 210 -20.23 21.62 3.49
CA ALA A 210 -21.54 22.28 3.58
C ALA A 210 -22.22 22.01 4.94
N THR A 211 -22.16 20.78 5.43
CA THR A 211 -22.70 20.39 6.73
C THR A 211 -21.98 21.11 7.88
N VAL A 212 -20.65 21.23 7.81
CA VAL A 212 -19.84 21.95 8.81
C VAL A 212 -20.18 23.44 8.82
N ASP A 213 -20.39 24.06 7.66
CA ASP A 213 -20.82 25.46 7.56
C ASP A 213 -22.23 25.66 8.13
N GLU A 214 -23.16 24.74 7.88
CA GLU A 214 -24.51 24.75 8.48
C GLU A 214 -24.44 24.67 10.01
N VAL A 215 -23.69 23.71 10.55
CA VAL A 215 -23.50 23.57 12.00
C VAL A 215 -22.83 24.80 12.59
N THR A 216 -21.85 25.39 11.90
CA THR A 216 -21.20 26.65 12.31
C THR A 216 -22.23 27.77 12.47
N ASN A 217 -23.11 27.93 11.48
CA ASN A 217 -24.16 28.93 11.52
C ASN A 217 -25.15 28.68 12.67
N GLN A 218 -25.50 27.42 12.92
CA GLN A 218 -26.41 27.06 14.00
C GLN A 218 -25.80 27.33 15.39
N VAL A 219 -24.50 27.12 15.57
CA VAL A 219 -23.79 27.48 16.82
C VAL A 219 -23.81 29.00 17.04
N LEU A 220 -23.59 29.79 15.98
CA LEU A 220 -23.68 31.25 16.06
C LEU A 220 -25.09 31.73 16.39
N GLU A 221 -26.11 31.11 15.79
CA GLU A 221 -27.51 31.43 16.06
C GLU A 221 -27.90 31.08 17.50
N ASN A 222 -27.47 29.93 18.01
CA ASN A 222 -27.67 29.53 19.41
C ASN A 222 -27.02 30.53 20.39
N THR A 223 -25.81 30.99 20.09
CA THR A 223 -25.10 32.00 20.90
C THR A 223 -25.87 33.32 20.92
N LYS A 224 -26.36 33.78 19.78
CA LYS A 224 -27.19 34.99 19.70
C LYS A 224 -28.53 34.82 20.43
N SER A 225 -29.17 33.67 20.29
CA SER A 225 -30.44 33.37 20.93
C SER A 225 -30.30 33.34 22.46
N THR A 226 -29.22 32.75 22.96
CA THR A 226 -28.91 32.76 24.41
C THR A 226 -28.65 34.16 24.95
N ASP A 227 -27.95 35.02 24.22
CA ASP A 227 -27.79 36.44 24.60
C ASP A 227 -29.15 37.16 24.73
N ILE A 228 -30.07 36.93 23.78
CA ILE A 228 -31.42 37.50 23.80
C ILE A 228 -32.22 36.99 25.02
N VAL A 229 -32.17 35.68 25.29
CA VAL A 229 -32.87 35.07 26.43
C VAL A 229 -32.31 35.59 27.75
N HIS A 230 -30.98 35.74 27.86
CA HIS A 230 -30.33 36.31 29.05
C HIS A 230 -30.83 37.73 29.34
N ASP A 231 -30.84 38.60 28.33
CA ASP A 231 -31.28 39.99 28.49
C ASP A 231 -32.75 40.08 28.86
N LYS A 232 -33.59 39.22 28.28
CA LYS A 232 -35.02 39.16 28.58
C LYS A 232 -35.30 38.62 29.99
N ALA A 233 -34.58 37.58 30.42
CA ALA A 233 -34.68 37.06 31.78
C ALA A 233 -34.29 38.13 32.81
N LYS A 234 -33.22 38.90 32.52
CA LYS A 234 -32.80 40.03 33.35
C LYS A 234 -33.88 41.12 33.42
N GLN A 235 -34.51 41.47 32.30
CA GLN A 235 -35.62 42.44 32.29
C GLN A 235 -36.80 41.96 33.15
N VAL A 236 -37.21 40.71 32.99
CA VAL A 236 -38.30 40.11 33.80
C VAL A 236 -37.92 40.09 35.29
N GLY A 237 -36.65 39.81 35.63
CA GLY A 237 -36.16 39.89 37.00
C GLY A 237 -36.30 41.28 37.63
N VAL A 238 -36.05 42.34 36.87
CA VAL A 238 -36.26 43.73 37.33
C VAL A 238 -37.76 44.02 37.56
N GLU A 239 -38.64 43.55 36.66
CA GLU A 239 -40.10 43.71 36.81
C GLU A 239 -40.66 42.92 38.00
N ALA A 240 -40.17 41.70 38.23
CA ALA A 240 -40.52 40.88 39.39
C ALA A 240 -40.07 41.55 40.70
N ALA A 241 -38.85 42.10 40.75
CA ALA A 241 -38.35 42.83 41.93
C ALA A 241 -39.18 44.09 42.24
N ASN A 242 -39.61 44.82 41.20
CA ASN A 242 -40.52 45.95 41.36
C ASN A 242 -41.90 45.51 41.87
N SER A 243 -42.41 44.37 41.36
CA SER A 243 -43.68 43.78 41.80
C SER A 243 -43.62 43.33 43.27
N GLN A 244 -42.49 42.75 43.69
CA GLN A 244 -42.24 42.39 45.10
C GLN A 244 -42.32 43.63 46.00
N LYS A 245 -41.65 44.72 45.62
CA LYS A 245 -41.71 45.98 46.37
C LYS A 245 -43.14 46.52 46.49
N LYS A 246 -43.95 46.39 45.44
CA LYS A 246 -45.37 46.79 45.46
C LYS A 246 -46.20 45.90 46.38
N MET A 247 -45.89 44.61 46.47
CA MET A 247 -46.52 43.71 47.44
C MET A 247 -46.14 44.08 48.88
N ASP A 248 -44.89 44.44 49.13
CA ASP A 248 -44.48 44.92 50.47
C ASP A 248 -45.24 46.21 50.87
N GLU A 249 -45.40 47.14 49.92
CA GLU A 249 -46.24 48.34 50.11
C GLU A 249 -47.72 47.99 50.41
N LEU A 250 -48.27 46.97 49.72
CA LEU A 250 -49.64 46.49 49.93
C LEU A 250 -49.82 45.82 51.31
N VAL A 251 -48.85 45.01 51.75
CA VAL A 251 -48.84 44.42 53.10
C VAL A 251 -48.91 45.52 54.16
N ASP A 252 -48.12 46.58 54.01
CA ASP A 252 -48.13 47.69 54.96
C ASP A 252 -49.42 48.51 54.92
N ALA A 253 -50.05 48.66 53.75
CA ALA A 253 -51.37 49.26 53.63
C ALA A 253 -52.45 48.42 54.35
N MET A 254 -52.43 47.09 54.18
CA MET A 254 -53.37 46.19 54.84
C MET A 254 -53.20 46.17 56.36
N LYS A 255 -51.96 46.25 56.88
CA LYS A 255 -51.71 46.45 58.32
C LYS A 255 -52.33 47.75 58.84
N LYS A 256 -52.20 48.86 58.10
CA LYS A 256 -52.80 50.15 58.48
C LYS A 256 -54.32 50.08 58.48
N ILE A 257 -54.92 49.41 57.49
CA ILE A 257 -56.37 49.17 57.45
C ILE A 257 -56.79 48.37 58.68
N ASN A 258 -56.11 47.25 58.97
CA ASN A 258 -56.40 46.42 60.14
C ASN A 258 -56.40 47.23 61.45
N ILE A 259 -55.35 48.03 61.69
CA ILE A 259 -55.24 48.88 62.89
C ILE A 259 -56.37 49.92 62.92
N THR A 260 -56.70 50.52 61.78
CA THR A 260 -57.77 51.54 61.70
C THR A 260 -59.13 50.91 61.98
N THR A 261 -59.41 49.73 61.43
CA THR A 261 -60.65 48.98 61.66
C THR A 261 -60.80 48.57 63.13
N GLN A 262 -59.72 48.12 63.79
CA GLN A 262 -59.71 47.85 65.24
C GLN A 262 -59.99 49.10 66.08
N ASN A 263 -59.47 50.27 65.68
CA ASN A 263 -59.78 51.52 66.35
C ASN A 263 -61.26 51.91 66.16
N ILE A 264 -61.85 51.67 64.99
CA ILE A 264 -63.28 51.90 64.74
C ILE A 264 -64.12 50.96 65.62
N GLU A 265 -63.76 49.68 65.72
CA GLU A 265 -64.43 48.71 66.60
C GLU A 265 -64.52 49.23 68.05
N LYS A 266 -63.42 49.78 68.56
CA LYS A 266 -63.36 50.37 69.90
C LYS A 266 -64.29 51.58 70.03
N ILE A 267 -64.33 52.46 69.02
CA ILE A 267 -65.25 53.61 69.02
C ILE A 267 -66.71 53.16 69.00
N ILE A 268 -67.05 52.13 68.22
CA ILE A 268 -68.42 51.57 68.19
C ILE A 268 -68.80 50.97 69.55
N ALA A 269 -67.87 50.27 70.22
CA ALA A 269 -68.09 49.76 71.58
C ALA A 269 -68.30 50.89 72.60
N ASP A 270 -67.57 52.00 72.48
CA ASP A 270 -67.78 53.18 73.31
C ASP A 270 -69.16 53.82 73.05
N ILE A 271 -69.61 53.88 71.79
CA ILE A 271 -70.95 54.37 71.41
C ILE A 271 -72.05 53.47 72.00
N GLU A 272 -71.91 52.15 71.92
CA GLU A 272 -72.84 51.19 72.53
C GLU A 272 -72.94 51.40 74.05
N ASN A 273 -71.81 51.60 74.72
CA ASN A 273 -71.76 51.91 76.15
C ASN A 273 -72.45 53.25 76.48
N ILE A 274 -72.21 54.30 75.70
CA ILE A 274 -72.86 55.61 75.86
C ILE A 274 -74.38 55.48 75.66
N ALA A 275 -74.82 54.75 74.64
CA ALA A 275 -76.23 54.51 74.36
C ALA A 275 -76.90 53.75 75.52
N SER A 276 -76.26 52.70 76.05
CA SER A 276 -76.74 51.95 77.22
C SER A 276 -76.82 52.82 78.48
N GLN A 277 -75.81 53.65 78.75
CA GLN A 277 -75.83 54.61 79.86
C GLN A 277 -76.94 55.66 79.69
N THR A 278 -77.14 56.17 78.48
CA THR A 278 -78.19 57.14 78.15
C THR A 278 -79.58 56.53 78.34
N ASN A 279 -79.77 55.26 77.96
CA ASN A 279 -80.99 54.50 78.20
C ASN A 279 -81.28 54.35 79.71
N LEU A 280 -80.28 54.04 80.53
CA LEU A 280 -80.40 53.98 82.00
C LEU A 280 -80.72 55.34 82.63
N LEU A 281 -80.07 56.41 82.16
CA LEU A 281 -80.33 57.79 82.59
C LEU A 281 -81.76 58.22 82.26
N SER A 282 -82.21 57.93 81.04
CA SER A 282 -83.58 58.19 80.60
C SER A 282 -84.60 57.39 81.43
N LEU A 283 -84.34 56.11 81.71
CA LEU A 283 -85.20 55.30 82.57
C LEU A 283 -85.35 55.92 83.97
N ASN A 284 -84.23 56.36 84.57
CA ASN A 284 -84.25 57.07 85.85
C ASN A 284 -85.06 58.38 85.77
N ALA A 285 -84.94 59.12 84.66
CA ALA A 285 -85.71 60.34 84.43
C ALA A 285 -87.22 60.06 84.23
N SER A 286 -87.60 59.00 83.51
CA SER A 286 -88.99 58.56 83.36
C SER A 286 -89.60 58.15 84.71
N ILE A 287 -88.83 57.47 85.57
CA ILE A 287 -89.25 57.10 86.94
C ILE A 287 -89.51 58.36 87.79
N GLU A 288 -88.59 59.33 87.78
CA GLU A 288 -88.73 60.55 88.57
C GLU A 288 -89.85 61.46 88.03
N ALA A 289 -90.06 61.49 86.71
CA ALA A 289 -91.19 62.17 86.09
C ALA A 289 -92.54 61.54 86.47
N ALA A 290 -92.62 60.20 86.55
CA ALA A 290 -93.80 59.50 87.07
C ALA A 290 -94.05 59.81 88.56
N ARG A 291 -92.98 59.99 89.34
CA ARG A 291 -93.03 60.36 90.76
C ARG A 291 -93.54 61.79 91.00
N ALA A 292 -93.30 62.71 90.06
CA ALA A 292 -93.78 64.09 90.09
C ALA A 292 -95.27 64.27 89.66
N GLY A 293 -95.95 63.20 89.24
CA GLY A 293 -97.39 63.22 88.91
C GLY A 293 -97.75 64.12 87.72
N GLU A 294 -98.82 64.92 87.84
CA GLU A 294 -99.30 65.82 86.76
C GLU A 294 -98.26 66.86 86.32
N ALA A 295 -97.36 67.30 87.21
CA ALA A 295 -96.31 68.28 86.90
C ALA A 295 -95.15 67.68 86.06
N GLY A 296 -94.97 66.36 86.07
CA GLY A 296 -93.90 65.64 85.37
C GLY A 296 -94.26 65.12 83.98
N ARG A 297 -95.52 65.27 83.53
CA ARG A 297 -96.02 64.69 82.26
C ARG A 297 -95.20 65.06 81.03
N GLY A 298 -94.79 66.32 80.90
CA GLY A 298 -93.94 66.77 79.78
C GLY A 298 -92.52 66.18 79.83
N PHE A 299 -91.96 66.05 81.03
CA PHE A 299 -90.65 65.41 81.25
C PHE A 299 -90.69 63.91 80.96
N ALA A 300 -91.77 63.21 81.31
CA ALA A 300 -91.93 61.79 81.04
C ALA A 300 -91.91 61.48 79.53
N VAL A 301 -92.56 62.30 78.71
CA VAL A 301 -92.57 62.14 77.25
C VAL A 301 -91.16 62.34 76.66
N VAL A 302 -90.44 63.36 77.12
CA VAL A 302 -89.05 63.60 76.66
C VAL A 302 -88.13 62.47 77.12
N ALA A 303 -88.27 61.99 78.35
CA ALA A 303 -87.48 60.87 78.85
C ALA A 303 -87.74 59.59 78.04
N ASP A 304 -88.98 59.24 77.72
CA ASP A 304 -89.30 58.09 76.86
C ASP A 304 -88.77 58.25 75.42
N GLN A 305 -88.80 59.46 74.84
CA GLN A 305 -88.19 59.72 73.54
C GLN A 305 -86.66 59.53 73.57
N ILE A 306 -85.99 60.01 74.62
CA ILE A 306 -84.55 59.78 74.83
C ILE A 306 -84.28 58.28 74.99
N ARG A 307 -85.15 57.54 75.69
CA ARG A 307 -85.04 56.08 75.86
C ARG A 307 -85.03 55.38 74.52
N GLN A 308 -86.01 55.72 73.68
CA GLN A 308 -86.18 55.11 72.36
C GLN A 308 -85.01 55.44 71.44
N LEU A 309 -84.54 56.69 71.43
CA LEU A 309 -83.33 57.11 70.69
C LEU A 309 -82.06 56.38 71.17
N ALA A 310 -81.93 56.15 72.47
CA ALA A 310 -80.80 55.42 73.05
C ALA A 310 -80.85 53.92 72.70
N GLU A 311 -82.03 53.30 72.73
CA GLU A 311 -82.25 51.91 72.31
C GLU A 311 -81.97 51.73 70.81
N GLU A 312 -82.43 52.66 69.97
CA GLU A 312 -82.14 52.69 68.53
C GLU A 312 -80.64 52.88 68.26
N SER A 313 -79.97 53.80 68.99
CA SER A 313 -78.51 54.01 68.90
C SER A 313 -77.72 52.77 69.31
N ALA A 314 -78.14 52.07 70.37
CA ALA A 314 -77.51 50.82 70.80
C ALA A 314 -77.65 49.73 69.73
N ASN A 315 -78.84 49.58 69.14
CA ASN A 315 -79.07 48.63 68.06
C ASN A 315 -78.21 48.94 66.81
N SER A 316 -78.13 50.21 66.40
CA SER A 316 -77.24 50.63 65.30
C SER A 316 -75.76 50.42 65.61
N ALA A 317 -75.33 50.58 66.86
CA ALA A 317 -73.97 50.29 67.29
C ALA A 317 -73.66 48.78 67.19
N VAL A 318 -74.58 47.91 67.62
CA VAL A 318 -74.45 46.45 67.48
C VAL A 318 -74.35 46.03 66.02
N GLU A 319 -75.19 46.59 65.14
CA GLU A 319 -75.15 46.30 63.70
C GLU A 319 -73.83 46.80 63.06
N SER A 320 -73.37 48.00 63.43
CA SER A 320 -72.07 48.53 63.00
C SER A 320 -70.92 47.66 63.48
N LYS A 321 -70.98 47.16 64.72
CA LYS A 321 -69.97 46.26 65.28
C LYS A 321 -69.87 44.98 64.46
N LYS A 322 -71.00 44.38 64.09
CA LYS A 322 -71.04 43.19 63.22
C LYS A 322 -70.38 43.46 61.86
N LEU A 323 -70.68 44.58 61.21
CA LEU A 323 -70.04 44.95 59.93
C LEU A 323 -68.53 45.18 60.07
N ILE A 324 -68.07 45.69 61.22
CA ILE A 324 -66.65 45.86 61.54
C ILE A 324 -65.96 44.52 61.79
N GLU A 325 -66.60 43.59 62.51
CA GLU A 325 -66.10 42.21 62.66
C GLU A 325 -65.96 41.50 61.31
N GLU A 326 -66.96 41.62 60.44
CA GLU A 326 -66.90 41.12 59.06
C GLU A 326 -65.75 41.76 58.27
N SER A 327 -65.57 43.09 58.39
CA SER A 327 -64.48 43.82 57.74
C SER A 327 -63.09 43.39 58.25
N LEU A 328 -62.95 43.10 59.55
CA LEU A 328 -61.69 42.58 60.12
C LEU A 328 -61.34 41.21 59.52
N ASN A 329 -62.34 40.33 59.37
CA ASN A 329 -62.15 39.02 58.76
C ASN A 329 -61.70 39.16 57.29
N GLU A 330 -62.35 40.02 56.50
CA GLU A 330 -61.94 40.30 55.11
C GLU A 330 -60.51 40.87 55.01
N VAL A 331 -60.10 41.71 55.95
CA VAL A 331 -58.72 42.22 56.02
C VAL A 331 -57.72 41.12 56.37
N GLU A 332 -58.08 40.18 57.25
CA GLU A 332 -57.25 39.01 57.56
C GLU A 332 -57.07 38.10 56.34
N VAL A 333 -58.16 37.84 55.60
CA VAL A 333 -58.11 37.13 54.31
C VAL A 333 -57.20 37.86 53.31
N GLY A 334 -57.35 39.17 53.16
CA GLY A 334 -56.52 39.97 52.24
C GLY A 334 -55.04 39.99 52.64
N ASN A 335 -54.73 40.03 53.94
CA ASN A 335 -53.35 39.90 54.45
C ASN A 335 -52.75 38.55 54.05
N LYS A 336 -53.51 37.46 54.19
CA LYS A 336 -53.07 36.11 53.81
C LYS A 336 -52.78 36.04 52.31
N VAL A 337 -53.70 36.48 51.46
CA VAL A 337 -53.54 36.47 49.99
C VAL A 337 -52.34 37.31 49.55
N THR A 338 -52.14 38.48 50.15
CA THR A 338 -51.00 39.35 49.82
C THR A 338 -49.68 38.69 50.19
N LYS A 339 -49.60 38.03 51.36
CA LYS A 339 -48.41 37.29 51.79
C LYS A 339 -48.10 36.12 50.85
N GLU A 340 -49.10 35.31 50.53
CA GLU A 340 -48.96 34.19 49.59
C GLU A 340 -48.48 34.67 48.22
N THR A 341 -49.02 35.81 47.75
CA THR A 341 -48.58 36.43 46.48
C THR A 341 -47.13 36.92 46.54
N GLY A 342 -46.71 37.51 47.66
CA GLY A 342 -45.32 37.92 47.86
C GLY A 342 -44.35 36.74 47.92
N ASP A 343 -44.72 35.63 48.56
CA ASP A 343 -43.88 34.44 48.60
C ASP A 343 -43.79 33.76 47.21
N ALA A 344 -44.89 33.72 46.45
CA ALA A 344 -44.87 33.25 45.06
C ALA A 344 -43.96 34.10 44.16
N MET A 345 -43.90 35.42 44.39
CA MET A 345 -43.04 36.30 43.60
C MET A 345 -41.55 36.10 43.90
N LYS A 346 -41.18 35.73 45.15
CA LYS A 346 -39.81 35.29 45.48
C LYS A 346 -39.44 33.98 44.78
N GLU A 347 -40.38 33.04 44.68
CA GLU A 347 -40.14 31.80 43.93
C GLU A 347 -39.88 32.10 42.45
N VAL A 348 -40.65 32.99 41.84
CA VAL A 348 -40.41 33.46 40.46
C VAL A 348 -39.01 34.04 40.29
N MET A 349 -38.54 34.87 41.24
CA MET A 349 -37.18 35.41 41.20
C MET A 349 -36.10 34.31 41.29
N ASN A 350 -36.28 33.33 42.18
CA ASN A 350 -35.35 32.20 42.30
C ASN A 350 -35.29 31.36 41.02
N GLU A 351 -36.42 31.14 40.35
CA GLU A 351 -36.45 30.42 39.06
C GLU A 351 -35.82 31.23 37.93
N LEU A 352 -35.96 32.56 37.92
CA LEU A 352 -35.28 33.43 36.97
C LEU A 352 -33.75 33.37 37.12
N ASP A 353 -33.23 33.33 38.35
CA ASP A 353 -31.79 33.17 38.60
C ASP A 353 -31.28 31.82 38.06
N LYS A 354 -32.06 30.73 38.22
CA LYS A 354 -31.73 29.43 37.63
C LYS A 354 -31.72 29.48 36.10
N ILE A 355 -32.70 30.15 35.49
CA ILE A 355 -32.75 30.34 34.03
C ILE A 355 -31.50 31.08 33.54
N ILE A 356 -31.09 32.16 34.21
CA ILE A 356 -29.88 32.91 33.87
C ILE A 356 -28.64 32.02 33.95
N GLN A 357 -28.54 31.19 34.99
CA GLN A 357 -27.42 30.26 35.16
C GLN A 357 -27.38 29.20 34.04
N GLU A 358 -28.53 28.63 33.66
CA GLU A 358 -28.59 27.66 32.56
C GLU A 358 -28.26 28.28 31.20
N VAL A 359 -28.69 29.52 30.95
CA VAL A 359 -28.33 30.26 29.74
C VAL A 359 -26.81 30.49 29.68
N ALA A 360 -26.16 30.79 30.80
CA ALA A 360 -24.70 30.91 30.87
C ALA A 360 -23.98 29.57 30.59
N ASN A 361 -24.54 28.45 31.07
CA ASN A 361 -24.04 27.11 30.77
C ASN A 361 -24.15 26.80 29.27
N ILE A 362 -25.31 27.10 28.65
CA ILE A 362 -25.52 26.91 27.20
C ILE A 362 -24.53 27.74 26.39
N ARG A 363 -24.33 29.03 26.74
CA ARG A 363 -23.34 29.88 26.09
C ARG A 363 -21.93 29.27 26.12
N THR A 364 -21.51 28.80 27.30
CA THR A 364 -20.21 28.14 27.46
C THR A 364 -20.11 26.87 26.61
N ALA A 365 -21.19 26.10 26.50
CA ALA A 365 -21.24 24.92 25.65
C ALA A 365 -21.18 25.28 24.16
N SER A 366 -21.87 26.34 23.72
CA SER A 366 -21.83 26.85 22.34
C SER A 366 -20.44 27.37 21.98
N ASP A 367 -19.74 28.06 22.88
CA ASP A 367 -18.36 28.49 22.66
C ASP A 367 -17.42 27.30 22.45
N ARG A 368 -17.60 26.22 23.22
CA ARG A 368 -16.83 24.96 23.02
C ARG A 368 -17.18 24.29 21.70
N GLN A 369 -18.46 24.23 21.34
CA GLN A 369 -18.90 23.70 20.04
C GLN A 369 -18.26 24.49 18.89
N ALA A 370 -18.18 25.82 18.96
CA ALA A 370 -17.55 26.64 17.94
C ALA A 370 -16.06 26.27 17.73
N VAL A 371 -15.33 26.02 18.82
CA VAL A 371 -13.94 25.54 18.74
C VAL A 371 -13.86 24.16 18.10
N SER A 372 -14.70 23.21 18.53
CA SER A 372 -14.71 21.86 17.96
C SER A 372 -15.07 21.85 16.48
N VAL A 373 -16.05 22.66 16.06
CA VAL A 373 -16.44 22.78 14.64
C VAL A 373 -15.30 23.35 13.80
N LYS A 374 -14.53 24.31 14.35
CA LYS A 374 -13.32 24.82 13.69
C LYS A 374 -12.23 23.75 13.51
N GLU A 375 -12.05 22.88 14.50
CA GLU A 375 -11.12 21.74 14.39
C GLU A 375 -11.60 20.71 13.37
N ILE A 376 -12.90 20.39 13.37
CA ILE A 376 -13.52 19.52 12.37
C ILE A 376 -13.29 20.07 10.97
N ARG A 377 -13.55 21.37 10.75
CA ARG A 377 -13.32 22.03 9.46
C ARG A 377 -11.88 21.85 8.98
N LYS A 378 -10.90 22.06 9.86
CA LYS A 378 -9.50 21.85 9.53
C LYS A 378 -9.22 20.38 9.15
N GLY A 379 -9.77 19.43 9.90
CA GLY A 379 -9.64 18.01 9.57
C GLY A 379 -10.24 17.65 8.21
N VAL A 380 -11.34 18.31 7.81
CA VAL A 380 -11.94 18.14 6.48
C VAL A 380 -11.03 18.71 5.38
N GLU A 381 -10.38 19.86 5.61
CA GLU A 381 -9.37 20.43 4.70
C GLU A 381 -8.16 19.47 4.56
N ASP A 382 -7.66 18.89 5.66
CA ASP A 382 -6.55 17.92 5.62
C ASP A 382 -6.94 16.64 4.83
N ILE A 383 -8.19 16.17 4.95
CA ILE A 383 -8.69 15.03 4.16
C ILE A 383 -8.72 15.38 2.67
N ASN A 384 -9.12 16.59 2.31
CA ASN A 384 -9.14 17.03 0.92
C ASN A 384 -7.74 17.00 0.29
N ASP A 385 -6.70 17.40 1.02
CA ASP A 385 -5.31 17.32 0.56
C ASP A 385 -4.88 15.86 0.31
N VAL A 386 -5.27 14.93 1.19
CA VAL A 386 -5.01 13.49 1.00
C VAL A 386 -5.72 12.94 -0.23
N ILE A 387 -6.96 13.35 -0.49
CA ILE A 387 -7.71 12.95 -1.69
C ILE A 387 -6.99 13.39 -2.96
N GLN A 388 -6.48 14.64 -3.00
CA GLN A 388 -5.69 15.13 -4.13
C GLN A 388 -4.39 14.34 -4.31
N SER A 389 -3.69 14.05 -3.21
CA SER A 389 -2.49 13.22 -3.24
C SER A 389 -2.76 11.81 -3.74
N ASN A 390 -3.89 11.20 -3.35
CA ASN A 390 -4.29 9.88 -3.83
C ASN A 390 -4.61 9.89 -5.33
N SER A 391 -5.31 10.93 -5.80
CA SER A 391 -5.60 11.10 -7.23
C SER A 391 -4.32 11.25 -8.07
N ALA A 392 -3.37 12.06 -7.59
CA ALA A 392 -2.07 12.21 -8.25
C ALA A 392 -1.26 10.91 -8.25
N ALA A 393 -1.20 10.22 -7.09
CA ALA A 393 -0.50 8.94 -6.98
C ALA A 393 -1.12 7.84 -7.85
N ALA A 394 -2.45 7.83 -7.98
CA ALA A 394 -3.16 6.92 -8.89
C ALA A 394 -2.78 7.18 -10.35
N GLN A 395 -2.74 8.44 -10.80
CA GLN A 395 -2.31 8.78 -12.15
C GLN A 395 -0.86 8.36 -12.43
N GLU A 396 0.05 8.62 -11.49
CA GLU A 396 1.46 8.23 -11.62
C GLU A 396 1.63 6.70 -11.64
N THR A 397 0.88 5.99 -10.81
CA THR A 397 0.87 4.52 -10.74
C THR A 397 0.34 3.92 -12.04
N SER A 398 -0.72 4.49 -12.60
CA SER A 398 -1.29 4.07 -13.89
C SER A 398 -0.27 4.25 -15.02
N ALA A 399 0.39 5.41 -15.11
CA ALA A 399 1.42 5.66 -16.11
C ALA A 399 2.61 4.70 -15.98
N THR A 400 3.09 4.47 -14.75
CA THR A 400 4.19 3.52 -14.48
C THR A 400 3.80 2.09 -14.86
N SER A 401 2.54 1.71 -14.63
CA SER A 401 2.03 0.40 -15.00
C SER A 401 1.99 0.21 -16.52
N GLU A 402 1.61 1.23 -17.28
CA GLU A 402 1.67 1.20 -18.74
C GLU A 402 3.12 1.03 -19.24
N GLU A 403 4.07 1.76 -18.66
CA GLU A 403 5.50 1.63 -19.01
C GLU A 403 6.06 0.23 -18.70
N LEU A 404 5.70 -0.36 -17.56
CA LEU A 404 6.11 -1.72 -17.19
C LEU A 404 5.49 -2.76 -18.13
N SER A 405 4.22 -2.61 -18.49
CA SER A 405 3.55 -3.50 -19.44
C SER A 405 4.19 -3.42 -20.84
N ALA A 406 4.52 -2.20 -21.31
CA ALA A 406 5.24 -1.99 -22.56
C ALA A 406 6.66 -2.58 -22.52
N SER A 407 7.37 -2.46 -21.39
CA SER A 407 8.70 -3.04 -21.20
C SER A 407 8.68 -4.56 -21.22
N ALA A 408 7.68 -5.18 -20.58
CA ALA A 408 7.46 -6.62 -20.61
C ALA A 408 7.12 -7.11 -22.03
N ALA A 409 6.26 -6.40 -22.76
CA ALA A 409 5.94 -6.71 -24.15
C ALA A 409 7.18 -6.63 -25.06
N THR A 410 8.02 -5.60 -24.87
CA THR A 410 9.28 -5.46 -25.60
C THR A 410 10.24 -6.61 -25.30
N LEU A 411 10.33 -7.04 -24.04
CA LEU A 411 11.17 -8.17 -23.64
C LEU A 411 10.71 -9.47 -24.30
N ASN A 412 9.40 -9.72 -24.35
CA ASN A 412 8.82 -10.85 -25.09
C ASN A 412 9.13 -10.78 -26.58
N GLU A 413 8.98 -9.62 -27.23
CA GLU A 413 9.32 -9.45 -28.65
C GLU A 413 10.82 -9.74 -28.93
N LEU A 414 11.71 -9.38 -28.00
CA LEU A 414 13.13 -9.71 -28.11
C LEU A 414 13.40 -11.21 -27.94
N LEU A 415 12.66 -11.89 -27.07
CA LEU A 415 12.78 -13.34 -26.85
C LEU A 415 12.19 -14.14 -28.01
N ASP A 416 11.11 -13.67 -28.65
CA ASP A 416 10.48 -14.29 -29.82
C ASP A 416 11.41 -14.39 -31.04
N LYS A 417 12.49 -13.60 -31.08
CA LYS A 417 13.54 -13.70 -32.11
C LYS A 417 14.36 -14.99 -31.98
N PHE A 418 14.30 -15.65 -30.83
CA PHE A 418 15.01 -16.89 -30.56
C PHE A 418 14.07 -18.09 -30.67
N LYS A 419 14.49 -19.10 -31.45
CA LYS A 419 13.83 -20.41 -31.44
C LYS A 419 14.46 -21.26 -30.35
N LEU A 420 13.80 -21.36 -29.21
CA LEU A 420 14.28 -22.07 -28.03
C LEU A 420 13.93 -23.55 -28.08
N ARG A 421 14.76 -24.39 -27.45
CA ARG A 421 14.45 -25.79 -27.24
C ARG A 421 13.35 -25.91 -26.17
N ALA A 422 12.43 -26.85 -26.37
CA ALA A 422 11.31 -27.12 -25.46
C ALA A 422 11.77 -27.74 -24.14
#